data_AF-A0A5A5TXE5-F1
#
_entry.id   AF-A0A5A5TXE5-F1
#
_cell.length_a   1.000
_cell.length_b   1.000
_cell.length_c   1.000
_cell.angle_alpha   90.00
_cell.angle_beta   90.00
_cell.angle_gamma   90.00
#
_symmetry.space_group_name_H-M   'P 1'
#
loop_
_entity.id
_entity.type
_entity.pdbx_description
1 polymer ?
#
loop_
_entity_poly.entity_id
_entity_poly.type
_entity_poly.pdbx_seq_one_letter_code
_entity_poly.pdbx_strand_id
1 'polypeptide(L)' 'MKQKARTILITVISLSILIALITATIITGNRLYTKIGSVFIGILTTLSAIPDIKKDGKLTWQSSSFLIAGLYFIASPWI' A
#
# COMPACT_ATOMS: atom_id res chain seq x y z
N MET A 1 -3.28 -3.20 23.46
CA MET A 1 -3.17 -4.51 22.77
C MET A 1 -4.08 -4.63 21.54
N LYS A 2 -5.34 -4.17 21.59
CA LYS A 2 -6.30 -4.29 20.47
C LYS A 2 -5.86 -3.61 19.16
N GLN A 3 -5.25 -2.41 19.22
CA GLN A 3 -4.74 -1.73 18.01
C GLN A 3 -3.56 -2.46 17.35
N LYS A 4 -2.58 -2.93 18.13
CA LYS A 4 -1.42 -3.68 17.60
C LYS A 4 -1.86 -4.96 16.87
N ALA A 5 -2.79 -5.71 17.46
CA ALA A 5 -3.34 -6.92 16.82
C ALA A 5 -4.07 -6.60 15.50
N ARG A 6 -4.81 -5.48 15.45
CA ARG A 6 -5.50 -5.03 14.23
C ARG A 6 -4.52 -4.63 13.13
N THR A 7 -3.44 -3.92 13.48
CA THR A 7 -2.38 -3.56 12.52
C THR A 7 -1.71 -4.81 11.95
N ILE A 8 -1.39 -5.78 12.80
CA ILE A 8 -0.78 -7.05 12.36
C ILE A 8 -1.71 -7.81 11.41
N LEU A 9 -3.00 -7.92 11.73
CA LEU A 9 -3.99 -8.54 10.85
C LEU A 9 -4.08 -7.84 9.48
N ILE A 10 -4.14 -6.51 9.46
CA ILE A 10 -4.16 -5.73 8.21
C ILE A 10 -2.90 -6.00 7.38
N THR A 11 -1.73 -6.04 8.02
CA THR A 11 -0.47 -6.33 7.32
C THR A 11 -0.44 -7.74 6.75
N VAL A 12 -0.91 -8.75 7.49
CA VAL A 12 -0.95 -10.13 7.02
C VAL A 12 -1.90 -10.28 5.84
N ILE A 13 -3.11 -9.71 5.93
CA ILE A 13 -4.09 -9.73 4.83
C ILE A 13 -3.53 -9.03 3.58
N SER A 14 -2.92 -7.87 3.77
CA SER A 14 -2.30 -7.10 2.67
C SER A 14 -1.18 -7.89 1.99
N LEU A 15 -0.35 -8.59 2.78
CA LEU A 15 0.72 -9.44 2.27
C LEU A 15 0.16 -10.64 1.48
N SER A 16 -0.89 -11.28 1.98
CA SER A 16 -1.56 -12.39 1.28
C SER A 16 -2.12 -11.95 -0.08
N ILE A 17 -2.74 -10.77 -0.15
CA ILE A 17 -3.26 -10.20 -1.40
C ILE A 17 -2.12 -9.95 -2.40
N LEU A 18 -0.99 -9.39 -1.94
CA LEU A 18 0.17 -9.15 -2.80
C LEU A 18 0.75 -10.45 -3.36
N ILE A 19 0.90 -11.48 -2.52
CA ILE A 19 1.40 -12.79 -2.96
C ILE A 19 0.45 -13.41 -3.99
N ALA A 20 -0.87 -13.31 -3.77
CA ALA A 20 -1.86 -13.83 -4.71
C ALA A 20 -1.79 -13.10 -6.08
N LEU A 21 -1.62 -11.77 -6.07
CA LEU A 21 -1.50 -10.98 -7.29
C LEU A 21 -0.20 -11.30 -8.06
N ILE A 22 0.93 -11.44 -7.37
CA ILE A 22 2.21 -11.85 -7.98
C ILE A 22 2.07 -13.24 -8.59
N THR A 23 1.47 -14.18 -7.85
CA THR A 23 1.25 -15.55 -8.33
C THR A 23 0.34 -15.56 -9.56
N ALA A 24 -0.73 -14.76 -9.55
CA ALA A 24 -1.61 -14.60 -10.72
C ALA A 24 -0.87 -14.00 -11.92
N THR A 25 0.00 -12.99 -11.74
CA THR A 25 0.84 -12.46 -12.81
C THR A 25 1.74 -13.55 -13.40
N ILE A 26 2.40 -14.36 -12.57
CA ILE A 26 3.34 -15.40 -13.03
C ILE A 26 2.59 -16.49 -13.81
N ILE A 27 1.44 -16.95 -13.30
CA ILE A 27 0.67 -18.04 -13.92
C ILE A 27 0.03 -17.58 -15.24
N THR A 28 -0.54 -16.38 -15.27
CA THR A 28 -1.30 -15.89 -16.44
C THR A 28 -0.44 -15.11 -17.42
N GLY A 29 0.77 -14.71 -17.03
CA GLY A 29 1.61 -13.77 -17.80
C GLY A 29 1.01 -12.37 -17.94
N ASN A 30 -0.12 -12.09 -17.28
CA ASN A 30 -0.88 -10.87 -17.49
C ASN A 30 -0.41 -9.75 -16.56
N ARG A 31 0.15 -8.69 -17.16
CA ARG A 31 0.63 -7.49 -16.44
C ARG A 31 -0.50 -6.72 -15.75
N LEU A 32 -1.77 -6.98 -16.05
CA LEU A 32 -2.90 -6.37 -15.33
C LEU A 32 -2.83 -6.65 -13.81
N TYR A 33 -2.44 -7.85 -13.40
CA TYR A 33 -2.32 -8.18 -11.97
C TYR A 33 -1.19 -7.40 -11.28
N THR A 34 -0.10 -7.13 -12.00
CA THR A 34 0.99 -6.27 -11.52
C THR A 34 0.54 -4.82 -11.38
N LYS A 35 -0.26 -4.32 -12.34
CA LYS A 35 -0.87 -2.98 -12.23
C LYS A 35 -1.79 -2.88 -11.02
N ILE A 36 -2.65 -3.89 -10.79
CA ILE A 36 -3.54 -3.94 -9.63
C ILE A 36 -2.72 -3.98 -8.33
N GLY A 37 -1.66 -4.77 -8.27
CA GLY A 37 -0.74 -4.83 -7.13
C GLY A 37 -0.04 -3.50 -6.85
N SER A 38 0.42 -2.81 -7.89
CA SER A 38 1.04 -1.49 -7.82
C SER A 38 0.10 -0.44 -7.22
N VAL A 39 -1.14 -0.37 -7.71
CA VAL A 39 -2.19 0.51 -7.14
C VAL A 39 -2.48 0.14 -5.69
N PHE A 40 -2.56 -1.14 -5.36
CA PHE A 40 -2.81 -1.62 -4.00
C PHE A 40 -1.71 -1.18 -3.02
N ILE A 41 -0.43 -1.26 -3.42
CA ILE A 41 0.71 -0.75 -2.64
C ILE A 41 0.58 0.76 -2.45
N GLY A 42 0.20 1.49 -3.50
CA GLY A 42 -0.01 2.94 -3.44
C GLY A 42 -1.09 3.36 -2.44
N ILE A 43 -2.20 2.62 -2.40
CA ILE A 43 -3.27 2.84 -1.42
C ILE A 43 -2.78 2.57 0.00
N LEU A 44 -2.05 1.46 0.23
CA LEU A 44 -1.52 1.12 1.55
C LEU A 44 -0.53 2.16 2.08
N THR A 45 0.38 2.64 1.23
CA THR A 45 1.35 3.69 1.58
C THR A 45 0.65 5.01 1.89
N THR A 46 -0.37 5.39 1.11
CA THR A 46 -1.18 6.58 1.38
C THR A 46 -1.92 6.47 2.72
N LEU A 47 -2.57 5.33 2.99
CA LEU A 47 -3.28 5.08 4.25
C LEU A 47 -2.34 5.07 5.46
N SER A 48 -1.09 4.63 5.27
CA SER A 48 -0.08 4.58 6.34
C SER A 48 0.37 5.97 6.80
N ALA A 49 0.30 6.99 5.93
CA ALA A 49 0.67 8.37 6.27
C ALA A 49 -0.41 9.09 7.09
N ILE A 50 -1.69 8.72 6.95
CA ILE A 50 -2.83 9.33 7.65
C ILE A 50 -2.66 9.35 9.18
N PRO A 51 -2.31 8.24 9.87
CA PRO A 51 -2.15 8.24 11.32
C PRO A 51 -1.01 9.15 11.79
N ASP A 52 0.09 9.28 11.04
CA ASP A 52 1.18 10.19 11.40
C ASP A 52 0.75 11.66 11.27
N ILE A 53 0.05 12.02 10.19
CA ILE A 53 -0.50 13.37 10.01
C ILE A 53 -1.49 13.71 11.13
N LYS A 54 -2.32 12.74 11.52
CA LYS A 54 -3.30 12.90 12.60
C LYS A 54 -2.62 13.05 13.97
N LYS A 55 -1.48 12.41 14.19
CA LYS A 55 -0.74 12.45 15.45
C LYS A 55 0.02 13.78 15.62
N ASP A 56 0.66 14.26 14.57
CA ASP A 56 1.50 15.46 14.63
C ASP A 56 0.74 16.75 14.31
N GLY A 57 -0.50 16.65 13.81
CA GLY A 57 -1.35 17.78 13.45
C GLY A 57 -0.81 18.64 12.30
N LYS A 58 0.27 18.20 11.66
CA LYS A 58 0.98 18.85 10.56
C LYS A 58 1.50 17.80 9.60
N LEU A 59 1.70 18.20 8.35
CA LEU A 59 2.32 17.36 7.33
C LEU A 59 3.83 17.29 7.61
N THR A 60 4.31 16.20 8.19
CA THR A 60 5.74 15.99 8.39
C THR A 60 6.39 15.56 7.08
N TRP A 61 7.70 15.79 6.93
CA TRP A 61 8.45 15.35 5.75
C TRP A 61 8.29 13.86 5.47
N GLN A 62 8.17 13.06 6.52
CA GLN A 62 8.00 11.61 6.43
C GLN A 62 6.59 11.24 5.95
N SER A 63 5.54 11.86 6.48
CA SER A 63 4.18 11.62 5.98
C SER A 63 3.98 12.14 4.56
N SER A 64 4.61 13.26 4.20
CA SER A 64 4.60 13.81 2.83
C SER A 64 5.23 12.86 1.84
N SER A 65 6.40 12.28 2.14
CA SER A 65 7.08 11.35 1.23
C SER A 65 6.27 10.07 1.05
N PHE A 66 5.62 9.55 2.10
CA PHE A 66 4.71 8.41 2.00
C PHE A 66 3.45 8.73 1.16
N LEU A 67 2.86 9.92 1.29
CA LEU A 67 1.73 10.35 0.47
C LEU A 67 2.11 10.50 -1.01
N ILE A 68 3.25 11.14 -1.30
CA ILE A 68 3.73 11.34 -2.68
C ILE A 68 4.06 10.00 -3.32
N ALA A 69 4.73 9.11 -2.60
CA ALA A 69 5.00 7.75 -3.07
C ALA A 69 3.69 6.99 -3.35
N GLY A 70 2.72 7.07 -2.43
CA GLY A 70 1.41 6.43 -2.61
C GLY A 70 0.65 6.94 -3.84
N LEU A 71 0.59 8.26 -4.01
CA LEU A 71 -0.02 8.90 -5.18
C LEU A 71 0.71 8.53 -6.48
N TYR A 72 2.04 8.42 -6.47
CA TYR A 72 2.82 8.01 -7.62
C TYR A 72 2.47 6.57 -8.05
N PHE A 73 2.38 5.64 -7.11
CA PHE A 73 1.99 4.25 -7.41
C PHE A 73 0.53 4.12 -7.90
N ILE A 74 -0.37 4.99 -7.44
CA ILE A 74 -1.77 5.03 -7.92
C ILE A 74 -1.86 5.64 -9.32
N ALA A 75 -1.17 6.75 -9.57
CA ALA A 75 -1.26 7.50 -10.83
C ALA A 75 -0.43 6.85 -11.95
N SER A 76 0.67 6.19 -11.60
CA SER A 76 1.56 5.49 -12.53
C SER A 76 1.67 4.01 -12.17
N PRO A 77 0.60 3.21 -12.39
CA PRO A 77 0.66 1.77 -12.23
C PRO A 77 1.44 1.15 -13.41
N TRP A 78 2.76 1.37 -13.44
CA TRP A 78 3.66 0.96 -14.52
C TRP A 78 4.83 0.11 -14.02
N ILE A 79 4.52 -0.89 -13.19
CA ILE A 79 5.30 -2.13 -13.08
C ILE A 79 4.48 -3.24 -13.73
#